data_AF-A0A7C6BIR9-F1
#
_entry.id   AF-A0A7C6BIR9-F1
#
_cell.length_a   1.000
_cell.length_b   1.000
_cell.length_c   1.000
_cell.angle_alpha   90.00
_cell.angle_beta   90.00
_cell.angle_gamma   90.00
#
_symmetry.space_group_name_H-M   'P 1'
#
loop_
_entity.id
_entity.type
_entity.pdbx_description
1 polymer ?
#
loop_
_entity_poly.entity_id
_entity_poly.type
_entity_poly.pdbx_seq_one_letter_code
_entity_poly.pdbx_strand_id
1 'polypeptide(L)'
;MISPETVKQTLLPWLGSDFLDTQDELCMRLGMALFSYRAQRDTLAHLSQQLDNLMFMAVREATQGRMALLMDTGQLIRLRMNDFALMADELLYLLFETMEKTPFHLAVIREYSMRSGSLSALRALYLLYAHLQTQEEMATLHRVITTCHEPWRFRHWIDQTN
;
A
#
# COMPACT_ATOMS: atom_id res chain seq x y z
N MET A 1 -6.66 -14.97 3.51
CA MET A 1 -6.60 -14.01 4.63
C MET A 1 -5.22 -13.40 4.61
N ILE A 2 -5.10 -12.08 4.58
CA ILE A 2 -3.79 -11.40 4.67
C ILE A 2 -3.29 -11.60 6.09
N SER A 3 -2.16 -12.29 6.25
CA SER A 3 -1.67 -12.64 7.58
C SER A 3 -1.05 -11.41 8.27
N PRO A 4 -1.10 -11.31 9.61
CA PRO A 4 -0.40 -10.26 10.35
C PRO A 4 1.09 -10.22 10.03
N GLU A 5 1.70 -11.38 9.79
CA GLU A 5 3.11 -11.48 9.41
C GLU A 5 3.37 -10.84 8.04
N THR A 6 2.48 -11.05 7.06
CA THR A 6 2.59 -10.38 5.76
C THR A 6 2.53 -8.86 5.90
N VAL A 7 1.60 -8.36 6.73
CA VAL A 7 1.49 -6.92 7.04
C VAL A 7 2.79 -6.42 7.68
N LYS A 8 3.32 -7.14 8.65
CA LYS A 8 4.57 -6.81 9.33
C LYS A 8 5.74 -6.71 8.35
N GLN A 9 5.89 -7.70 7.47
CA GLN A 9 6.95 -7.69 6.44
C GLN A 9 6.81 -6.51 5.46
N THR A 10 5.59 -6.12 5.08
CA THR A 10 5.36 -4.94 4.23
C THR A 10 5.73 -3.64 4.94
N LEU A 11 5.50 -3.54 6.25
CA LEU A 11 5.79 -2.34 7.03
C LEU A 11 7.23 -2.26 7.57
N LEU A 12 7.96 -3.37 7.60
CA LEU A 12 9.32 -3.47 8.15
C LEU A 12 10.27 -2.38 7.63
N PRO A 13 10.35 -2.09 6.32
CA PRO A 13 11.25 -1.04 5.81
C PRO A 13 10.93 0.37 6.30
N TRP A 14 9.70 0.60 6.78
CA TRP A 14 9.18 1.91 7.14
C TRP A 14 9.20 2.16 8.64
N LEU A 15 9.00 1.11 9.44
CA LEU A 15 8.80 1.21 10.89
C LEU A 15 9.90 0.53 11.72
N GLY A 16 10.70 -0.37 11.12
CA GLY A 16 11.75 -1.13 11.81
C GLY A 16 11.23 -2.29 12.65
N SER A 17 12.09 -3.28 12.88
CA SER A 17 11.78 -4.49 13.65
C SER A 17 11.45 -4.16 15.10
N ASP A 18 12.24 -3.28 15.74
CA ASP A 18 12.09 -2.94 17.16
C ASP A 18 10.70 -2.41 17.49
N PHE A 19 10.15 -1.55 16.62
CA PHE A 19 8.78 -1.07 16.78
C PHE A 19 7.79 -2.21 16.52
N LEU A 20 7.90 -2.87 15.36
CA LEU A 20 6.91 -3.85 14.90
C LEU A 20 6.81 -5.11 15.78
N ASP A 21 7.88 -5.52 16.44
CA ASP A 21 7.90 -6.64 17.39
C ASP A 21 7.01 -6.40 18.62
N THR A 22 6.63 -5.15 18.88
CA THR A 22 5.71 -4.78 19.97
C THR A 22 4.28 -4.49 19.49
N GLN A 23 4.01 -4.64 18.19
CA GLN A 23 2.81 -4.13 17.53
C GLN A 23 1.98 -5.23 16.85
N ASP A 24 1.92 -6.41 17.46
CA ASP A 24 1.14 -7.56 16.95
C ASP A 24 -0.34 -7.19 16.76
N GLU A 25 -0.92 -6.47 17.72
CA GLU A 25 -2.33 -6.05 17.64
C GLU A 25 -2.58 -5.07 16.48
N LEU A 26 -1.65 -4.15 16.20
CA LEU A 26 -1.73 -3.27 15.04
C LEU A 26 -1.72 -4.09 13.74
N CYS A 27 -0.76 -5.00 13.57
CA CYS A 27 -0.64 -5.83 12.37
C CYS A 27 -1.88 -6.68 12.16
N MET A 28 -2.44 -7.24 13.22
CA MET A 28 -3.71 -7.97 13.18
C MET A 28 -4.88 -7.07 12.74
N ARG A 29 -5.01 -5.86 13.31
CA ARG A 29 -6.08 -4.92 12.96
C ARG A 29 -6.00 -4.46 11.51
N LEU A 30 -4.79 -4.18 11.01
CA LEU A 30 -4.55 -3.83 9.61
C LEU A 30 -4.91 -4.99 8.68
N GLY A 31 -4.44 -6.21 8.97
CA GLY A 31 -4.77 -7.40 8.20
C GLY A 31 -6.28 -7.68 8.17
N MET A 32 -6.97 -7.49 9.30
CA MET A 32 -8.43 -7.60 9.40
C MET A 32 -9.16 -6.53 8.59
N ALA A 33 -8.72 -5.27 8.64
CA ALA A 33 -9.29 -4.20 7.84
C ALA A 33 -9.22 -4.53 6.35
N LEU A 34 -8.05 -4.95 5.86
CA LEU A 34 -7.86 -5.38 4.47
C LEU A 34 -8.75 -6.60 4.13
N PHE A 35 -8.81 -7.61 4.98
CA PHE A 35 -9.60 -8.83 4.75
C PHE A 35 -11.12 -8.58 4.73
N SER A 36 -11.57 -7.64 5.55
CA SER A 36 -13.00 -7.28 5.69
C SER A 36 -13.53 -6.49 4.51
N TYR A 37 -12.65 -5.87 3.71
CA TYR A 37 -13.03 -5.04 2.57
C TYR A 37 -13.91 -5.79 1.56
N ARG A 38 -14.97 -5.10 1.10
CA ARG A 38 -15.87 -5.56 0.03
C ARG A 38 -16.09 -4.45 -0.98
N ALA A 39 -15.60 -4.65 -2.21
CA ALA A 39 -15.67 -3.64 -3.28
C ALA A 39 -17.10 -3.18 -3.65
N GLN A 40 -18.14 -3.96 -3.33
CA GLN A 40 -19.53 -3.60 -3.55
C GLN A 40 -20.12 -2.65 -2.50
N ARG A 41 -19.47 -2.52 -1.33
CA ARG A 41 -19.97 -1.74 -0.19
C ARG A 41 -19.00 -0.67 0.28
N ASP A 42 -17.71 -0.94 0.15
CA ASP A 42 -16.64 -0.11 0.68
C ASP A 42 -15.88 0.60 -0.45
N THR A 43 -15.23 1.71 -0.10
CA THR A 43 -14.36 2.43 -1.03
C THR A 43 -12.90 2.25 -0.64
N LEU A 44 -12.02 2.13 -1.64
CA LEU A 44 -10.57 2.04 -1.41
C LEU A 44 -10.03 3.29 -0.72
N ALA A 45 -10.59 4.47 -0.99
CA ALA A 45 -10.22 5.72 -0.31
C ALA A 45 -10.50 5.68 1.20
N HIS A 46 -11.67 5.16 1.60
CA HIS A 46 -11.98 5.01 3.02
C HIS A 46 -11.05 4.01 3.70
N LEU A 47 -10.79 2.86 3.06
CA LEU A 47 -9.86 1.86 3.58
C LEU A 47 -8.45 2.43 3.72
N SER A 48 -7.94 3.14 2.70
CA SER A 48 -6.63 3.81 2.77
C SER A 48 -6.52 4.74 3.97
N GLN A 49 -7.53 5.59 4.19
CA GLN A 49 -7.55 6.51 5.31
C GLN A 49 -7.62 5.78 6.67
N GLN A 50 -8.36 4.67 6.73
CA GLN A 50 -8.43 3.84 7.92
C GLN A 50 -7.07 3.24 8.26
N LEU A 51 -6.35 2.67 7.28
CA LEU A 51 -5.02 2.10 7.47
C LEU A 51 -4.02 3.16 7.92
N ASP A 52 -3.99 4.32 7.26
CA ASP A 52 -3.18 5.49 7.62
C ASP A 52 -3.40 5.86 9.10
N ASN A 53 -4.66 6.11 9.48
CA ASN A 53 -5.02 6.53 10.83
C ASN A 53 -4.61 5.49 11.90
N LEU A 54 -4.76 4.20 11.62
CA LEU A 54 -4.36 3.13 12.54
C LEU A 54 -2.86 3.16 12.81
N MET A 55 -2.05 3.26 11.75
CA MET A 55 -0.58 3.32 11.86
C MET A 55 -0.13 4.61 12.53
N PHE A 56 -0.71 5.75 12.15
CA PHE A 56 -0.40 7.05 12.75
C PHE A 56 -0.63 7.04 14.26
N MET A 57 -1.79 6.55 14.70
CA MET A 57 -2.13 6.51 16.13
C MET A 57 -1.20 5.58 16.91
N ALA A 58 -0.89 4.40 16.38
CA ALA A 58 0.02 3.46 17.02
C ALA A 58 1.44 4.02 17.18
N VAL A 59 2.00 4.63 16.13
CA VAL A 59 3.32 5.27 16.19
C VAL A 59 3.30 6.46 17.15
N ARG A 60 2.25 7.29 17.11
CA ARG A 60 2.10 8.43 18.01
C ARG A 60 2.08 7.99 19.47
N GLU A 61 1.35 6.94 19.80
CA GLU A 61 1.25 6.41 21.15
C GLU A 61 2.60 5.85 21.63
N ALA A 62 3.22 4.97 20.85
CA ALA A 62 4.50 4.35 21.21
C ALA A 62 5.64 5.37 21.35
N THR A 63 5.64 6.42 20.54
CA THR A 63 6.69 7.46 20.56
C THR A 63 6.34 8.65 21.45
N GLN A 64 5.21 8.61 22.16
CA GLN A 64 4.67 9.74 22.94
C GLN A 64 4.60 11.05 22.12
N GLY A 65 4.22 10.93 20.85
CA GLY A 65 4.08 12.04 19.91
C GLY A 65 5.37 12.54 19.29
N ARG A 66 6.53 11.95 19.59
CA ARG A 66 7.81 12.34 18.96
C ARG A 66 7.88 11.96 17.48
N MET A 67 7.13 10.93 17.06
CA MET A 67 7.08 10.42 15.69
C MET A 67 8.47 10.06 15.15
N ALA A 68 9.34 9.54 16.01
CA ALA A 68 10.69 9.12 15.62
C ALA A 68 10.93 7.69 16.05
N LEU A 69 11.39 6.86 15.13
CA LEU A 69 11.68 5.44 15.34
C LEU A 69 13.15 5.16 15.04
N LEU A 70 13.75 4.27 15.83
CA LEU A 70 15.06 3.72 15.55
C LEU A 70 14.87 2.58 14.54
N MET A 71 15.51 2.70 13.38
CA MET A 71 15.46 1.70 12.34
C MET A 71 16.56 0.64 12.55
N ASP A 72 16.39 -0.51 11.91
CA ASP A 72 17.35 -1.62 11.94
C ASP A 72 18.74 -1.24 11.42
N THR A 73 18.83 -0.16 10.63
CA THR A 73 20.09 0.45 10.16
C THR A 73 20.81 1.25 11.25
N GLY A 74 20.23 1.40 12.44
CA GLY A 74 20.69 2.26 13.52
C GLY A 74 20.33 3.74 13.34
N GLN A 75 19.61 4.10 12.26
CA GLN A 75 19.21 5.47 12.00
C GLN A 75 17.92 5.82 12.75
N LEU A 76 17.88 7.01 13.35
CA LEU A 76 16.66 7.57 13.92
C LEU A 76 15.89 8.32 12.82
N ILE A 77 14.78 7.74 12.35
CA ILE A 77 13.93 8.33 11.31
C ILE A 77 12.74 9.02 11.95
N ARG A 78 12.49 10.27 11.56
CA ARG A 78 11.28 11.02 11.94
C ARG A 78 10.20 10.88 10.87
N LEU A 79 9.10 10.23 11.23
CA LEU A 79 7.95 10.02 10.37
C LEU A 79 7.10 11.29 10.27
N ARG A 80 6.63 11.56 9.06
CA ARG A 80 5.71 12.63 8.67
C ARG A 80 4.36 12.04 8.31
N MET A 81 3.34 12.90 8.27
CA MET A 81 1.98 12.48 7.86
C MET A 81 1.97 11.75 6.51
N ASN A 82 2.72 12.24 5.53
CA ASN A 82 2.76 11.64 4.20
C ASN A 82 3.38 10.23 4.17
N ASP A 83 4.20 9.87 5.16
CA ASP A 83 4.80 8.53 5.22
C ASP A 83 3.74 7.46 5.53
N PHE A 84 2.71 7.80 6.33
CA PHE A 84 1.58 6.91 6.62
C PHE A 84 0.69 6.69 5.40
N ALA A 85 0.47 7.72 4.59
CA ALA A 85 -0.24 7.58 3.33
C ALA A 85 0.51 6.64 2.37
N LEU A 86 1.84 6.71 2.32
CA LEU A 86 2.66 5.78 1.53
C LEU A 86 2.60 4.35 2.06
N MET A 87 2.71 4.15 3.38
CA MET A 87 2.56 2.83 4.00
C MET A 87 1.16 2.24 3.73
N ALA A 88 0.11 3.06 3.81
CA ALA A 88 -1.25 2.62 3.52
C ALA A 88 -1.39 2.20 2.06
N ASP A 89 -0.75 2.92 1.14
CA ASP A 89 -0.69 2.56 -0.28
C ASP A 89 -0.02 1.19 -0.49
N GLU A 90 1.11 0.93 0.16
CA GLU A 90 1.79 -0.37 0.08
C GLU A 90 0.91 -1.51 0.63
N LEU A 91 0.20 -1.28 1.75
CA LEU A 91 -0.73 -2.27 2.30
C LEU A 91 -1.93 -2.54 1.39
N LEU A 92 -2.42 -1.55 0.64
CA LEU A 92 -3.47 -1.77 -0.35
C LEU A 92 -3.03 -2.72 -1.46
N TYR A 93 -1.74 -2.80 -1.78
CA TYR A 93 -1.25 -3.76 -2.77
C TYR A 93 -1.54 -5.21 -2.34
N LEU A 94 -1.38 -5.52 -1.06
CA LEU A 94 -1.72 -6.84 -0.49
C LEU A 94 -3.20 -7.18 -0.72
N LEU A 95 -4.09 -6.19 -0.57
CA LEU A 95 -5.50 -6.36 -0.90
C LEU A 95 -5.68 -6.65 -2.39
N PHE A 96 -5.06 -5.86 -3.28
CA PHE A 96 -5.20 -6.02 -4.73
C PHE A 96 -4.74 -7.39 -5.22
N GLU A 97 -3.72 -8.00 -4.61
CA GLU A 97 -3.29 -9.37 -4.90
C GLU A 97 -4.40 -10.38 -4.62
N THR A 98 -5.17 -10.20 -3.55
CA THR A 98 -6.25 -11.11 -3.14
C THR A 98 -7.60 -10.90 -3.84
N MET A 99 -7.83 -9.73 -4.45
CA MET A 99 -9.08 -9.42 -5.15
C MET A 99 -9.27 -10.29 -6.40
N GLU A 100 -10.51 -10.58 -6.78
CA GLU A 100 -10.78 -11.31 -8.03
C GLU A 100 -10.40 -10.47 -9.26
N LYS A 101 -9.79 -11.09 -10.27
CA LYS A 101 -9.37 -10.39 -11.48
C LYS A 101 -10.52 -10.31 -12.48
N THR A 102 -11.48 -9.44 -12.18
CA THR A 102 -12.67 -9.22 -13.03
C THR A 102 -12.71 -7.77 -13.54
N PRO A 103 -13.46 -7.49 -14.63
CA PRO A 103 -13.65 -6.12 -15.12
C PRO A 103 -14.23 -5.17 -14.07
N PHE A 104 -15.06 -5.67 -13.15
CA PHE A 104 -15.58 -4.89 -12.03
C PHE A 104 -14.47 -4.40 -11.11
N HIS A 105 -13.60 -5.30 -10.65
CA HIS A 105 -12.49 -4.92 -9.75
C HIS A 105 -11.44 -4.06 -10.47
N LEU A 106 -11.20 -4.30 -11.77
CA LEU A 106 -10.39 -3.41 -12.62
C LEU A 106 -10.94 -1.98 -12.56
N ALA A 107 -12.24 -1.79 -12.78
CA ALA A 107 -12.88 -0.48 -12.77
C ALA A 107 -12.76 0.22 -11.41
N VAL A 108 -12.95 -0.53 -10.30
CA VAL A 108 -12.81 -0.01 -8.93
C VAL A 108 -11.39 0.50 -8.67
N ILE A 109 -10.37 -0.29 -9.01
CA ILE A 109 -8.96 0.10 -8.81
C ILE A 109 -8.58 1.29 -9.71
N ARG A 110 -9.07 1.30 -10.97
CA ARG A 110 -8.84 2.38 -11.92
C ARG A 110 -9.46 3.70 -11.45
N GLU A 111 -10.70 3.68 -10.95
CA GLU A 111 -11.31 4.88 -10.39
C GLU A 111 -10.50 5.41 -9.21
N TYR A 112 -10.09 4.52 -8.31
CA TYR A 112 -9.27 4.90 -7.17
C TYR A 112 -7.91 5.50 -7.58
N SER A 113 -7.20 4.89 -8.55
CA SER A 113 -5.89 5.36 -8.99
C SER A 113 -5.94 6.77 -9.61
N MET A 114 -7.01 7.06 -10.38
CA MET A 114 -7.20 8.39 -10.98
C MET A 114 -7.40 9.50 -9.94
N ARG A 115 -7.98 9.19 -8.78
CA ARG A 115 -8.26 10.18 -7.72
C ARG A 115 -7.13 10.32 -6.72
N SER A 116 -6.40 9.25 -6.44
CA SER A 116 -5.41 9.19 -5.35
C SER A 116 -3.96 9.34 -5.80
N GLY A 117 -3.64 9.05 -7.06
CA GLY A 117 -2.23 8.94 -7.49
C GLY A 117 -1.50 7.75 -6.85
N SER A 118 -2.24 6.75 -6.36
CA SER A 118 -1.73 5.52 -5.75
C SER A 118 -0.82 4.73 -6.71
N LEU A 119 0.44 4.55 -6.33
CA LEU A 119 1.39 3.76 -7.12
C LEU A 119 1.07 2.28 -7.01
N SER A 120 0.63 1.81 -5.84
CA SER A 120 0.19 0.42 -5.65
C SER A 120 -1.01 0.06 -6.52
N ALA A 121 -1.97 0.98 -6.69
CA ALA A 121 -3.11 0.77 -7.59
C ALA A 121 -2.65 0.71 -9.06
N LEU A 122 -1.77 1.63 -9.48
CA LEU A 122 -1.20 1.60 -10.83
C LEU A 122 -0.40 0.31 -11.08
N ARG A 123 0.40 -0.13 -10.10
CA ARG A 123 1.13 -1.39 -10.12
C ARG A 123 0.18 -2.58 -10.25
N ALA A 124 -0.93 -2.59 -9.52
CA ALA A 124 -1.92 -3.64 -9.61
C ALA A 124 -2.58 -3.67 -10.99
N LEU A 125 -3.01 -2.52 -11.52
CA LEU A 125 -3.56 -2.43 -12.87
C LEU A 125 -2.55 -2.95 -13.92
N TYR A 126 -1.28 -2.59 -13.78
CA TYR A 126 -0.24 -2.95 -14.72
C TYR A 126 0.18 -4.43 -14.64
N LEU A 127 0.31 -5.01 -13.43
CA LEU A 127 0.80 -6.39 -13.28
C LEU A 127 -0.33 -7.43 -13.19
N LEU A 128 -1.38 -7.13 -12.42
CA LEU A 128 -2.40 -8.12 -12.04
C LEU A 128 -3.58 -8.14 -13.02
N TYR A 129 -3.88 -7.00 -13.65
CA TYR A 129 -5.04 -6.83 -14.54
C TYR A 129 -4.65 -6.58 -16.01
N ALA A 130 -3.39 -6.77 -16.38
CA ALA A 130 -2.90 -6.56 -17.76
C ALA A 130 -3.74 -7.27 -18.82
N HIS A 131 -4.14 -8.52 -18.55
CA HIS A 131 -4.90 -9.36 -19.47
C HIS A 131 -6.33 -8.87 -19.76
N LEU A 132 -6.85 -7.92 -18.98
CA LEU A 132 -8.17 -7.31 -19.20
C LEU A 132 -8.10 -5.95 -19.90
N GLN A 133 -6.91 -5.52 -20.31
CA GLN A 133 -6.66 -4.18 -20.84
C GLN A 133 -6.09 -4.26 -22.26
N THR A 134 -6.33 -3.20 -23.03
CA THR A 134 -5.75 -3.05 -24.36
C THR A 134 -4.28 -2.64 -24.28
N GLN A 135 -3.54 -2.82 -25.37
CA GLN A 135 -2.14 -2.38 -25.45
C GLN A 135 -2.00 -0.86 -25.25
N GLU A 136 -2.97 -0.07 -25.72
CA GLU A 136 -2.97 1.39 -25.55
C GLU A 136 -3.18 1.80 -24.09
N GLU A 137 -4.08 1.12 -23.37
CA GLU A 137 -4.28 1.32 -21.94
C GLU A 137 -3.02 0.95 -21.15
N MET A 138 -2.38 -0.16 -21.49
CA MET A 138 -1.13 -0.60 -20.88
C MET A 138 0.02 0.38 -21.11
N ALA A 139 0.16 0.90 -22.34
CA ALA A 139 1.14 1.94 -22.66
C ALA A 139 0.87 3.24 -21.88
N THR A 140 -0.40 3.59 -21.68
CA THR A 140 -0.80 4.75 -20.88
C THR A 140 -0.43 4.56 -19.41
N LEU A 141 -0.74 3.40 -18.83
CA LEU A 141 -0.35 3.07 -17.45
C LEU A 141 1.17 3.15 -17.27
N HIS A 142 1.94 2.53 -18.17
CA HIS A 142 3.40 2.58 -18.15
C HIS A 142 3.90 4.03 -18.17
N ARG A 143 3.36 4.89 -19.04
CA ARG A 143 3.74 6.31 -19.11
C ARG A 143 3.41 7.06 -17.83
N VAL A 144 2.23 6.85 -17.25
CA VAL A 144 1.83 7.49 -15.99
C VAL A 144 2.76 7.07 -14.85
N ILE A 145 3.03 5.78 -14.71
CA ILE A 145 3.94 5.24 -13.70
C ILE A 145 5.33 5.89 -13.83
N THR A 146 5.88 5.89 -15.04
CA THR A 146 7.26 6.36 -15.29
C THR A 146 7.44 7.87 -15.25
N THR A 147 6.36 8.64 -15.46
CA THR A 147 6.41 10.10 -15.50
C THR A 147 6.05 10.74 -14.14
N CYS A 148 5.15 10.11 -13.37
CA CYS A 148 4.62 10.70 -12.14
C CYS A 148 5.30 10.19 -10.85
N HIS A 149 6.13 9.14 -10.93
CA HIS A 149 6.78 8.55 -9.77
C HIS A 149 8.29 8.43 -9.96
N GLU A 150 9.03 8.41 -8.85
CA GLU A 150 10.48 8.25 -8.87
C GLU A 150 10.89 6.83 -9.32
N PRO A 151 11.90 6.69 -10.21
CA PRO A 151 12.24 5.40 -10.81
C PRO A 151 12.53 4.26 -9.83
N TRP A 152 13.17 4.56 -8.69
CA TRP A 152 13.49 3.56 -7.68
C TRP A 152 12.24 2.88 -7.09
N ARG A 153 11.07 3.53 -7.13
CA ARG A 153 9.80 2.97 -6.62
C ARG A 153 9.20 1.90 -7.52
N PHE A 154 9.48 1.92 -8.83
CA PHE A 154 8.84 1.01 -9.79
C PHE A 154 9.77 0.11 -10.59
N ARG A 155 11.06 0.48 -10.75
CA ARG A 155 12.02 -0.27 -11.57
C ARG A 155 12.05 -1.76 -11.28
N HIS A 156 12.05 -2.10 -10.00
CA HIS A 156 12.19 -3.48 -9.54
C HIS A 156 11.06 -4.42 -10.00
N TRP A 157 9.88 -3.92 -10.36
CA TRP A 157 8.78 -4.74 -10.88
C TRP A 157 8.38 -4.43 -12.32
N ILE A 158 8.65 -3.23 -12.84
CA ILE A 158 8.34 -2.90 -14.23
C ILE A 158 9.34 -3.57 -15.20
N ASP A 159 10.62 -3.63 -14.82
CA ASP A 159 11.68 -4.19 -15.67
C ASP A 159 11.62 -5.72 -15.74
N GLN A 160 10.83 -6.36 -14.87
CA GLN A 160 10.56 -7.81 -14.90
C GLN A 160 9.49 -8.19 -15.94
N THR A 161 8.79 -7.21 -16.51
CA THR A 161 7.70 -7.43 -17.47
C THR A 161 8.07 -7.12 -18.93
N ASN A 162 9.30 -6.66 -19.18
CA ASN A 162 9.90 -6.52 -20.52
C ASN A 162 10.81 -7.71 -20.82
#